data_AF-A0A4S0RF68-F1
#
_entry.id   AF-A0A4S0RF68-F1
#
_cell.length_a   1.000
_cell.length_b   1.000
_cell.length_c   1.000
_cell.angle_alpha   90.00
_cell.angle_beta   90.00
_cell.angle_gamma   90.00
#
_symmetry.space_group_name_H-M   'P 1'
#
loop_
_entity.id
_entity.type
_entity.pdbx_description
1 polymer ?
#
loop_
_entity_poly.entity_id
_entity_poly.type
_entity_poly.pdbx_seq_one_letter_code
_entity_poly.pdbx_strand_id
1 'polypeptide(L)'
;TVKQADLGLVLKPGTDGALACAVMHVLFRDDMADRAYLQKYTDDPHGLEAHVRTRTPAWAADITGLTVAEIEAFARLVGQTKKTYFRLGYGFSRQRNGSVNMHAAASIAAVTGCWQYEGGGAFHSNSGIFK
;
A
#
# COMPACT_ATOMS: atom_id res chain seq x y z
N THR A 1 0.06 -17.69 6.08
CA THR A 1 -1.19 -17.67 5.25
C THR A 1 -2.29 -16.98 6.03
N VAL A 2 -3.47 -16.68 5.46
CA VAL A 2 -4.55 -15.93 6.17
C VAL A 2 -4.87 -16.49 7.55
N LYS A 3 -4.75 -17.81 7.75
CA LYS A 3 -4.90 -18.48 9.07
C LYS A 3 -3.95 -17.98 10.17
N GLN A 4 -2.85 -17.33 9.82
CA GLN A 4 -1.84 -16.80 10.74
C GLN A 4 -1.82 -15.26 10.77
N ALA A 5 -2.68 -14.60 10.00
CA ALA A 5 -2.68 -13.14 9.91
C ALA A 5 -3.57 -12.55 11.01
N ASP A 6 -3.10 -11.48 11.65
CA ASP A 6 -3.92 -10.69 12.59
C ASP A 6 -5.08 -9.99 11.87
N LEU A 7 -4.90 -9.68 10.58
CA LEU A 7 -5.91 -9.10 9.70
C LEU A 7 -5.92 -9.83 8.36
N GLY A 8 -7.03 -10.48 8.04
CA GLY A 8 -7.27 -11.13 6.75
C GLY A 8 -8.13 -10.25 5.85
N LEU A 9 -7.55 -9.69 4.79
CA LEU A 9 -8.30 -8.92 3.79
C LEU A 9 -8.58 -9.79 2.56
N VAL A 10 -9.88 -10.03 2.28
CA VAL A 10 -10.33 -10.83 1.14
C VAL A 10 -11.05 -9.93 0.14
N LEU A 11 -10.26 -9.24 -0.68
CA LEU A 11 -10.75 -8.39 -1.76
C LEU A 11 -11.03 -9.15 -3.05
N LYS A 12 -11.87 -8.58 -3.91
CA LYS A 12 -12.13 -9.07 -5.26
C LYS A 12 -10.83 -9.10 -6.09
N PRO A 13 -10.56 -10.17 -6.86
CA PRO A 13 -9.38 -10.21 -7.74
C PRO A 13 -9.35 -9.01 -8.68
N GLY A 14 -8.17 -8.40 -8.89
CA GLY A 14 -8.07 -7.23 -9.75
C GLY A 14 -7.93 -5.89 -9.04
N THR A 15 -8.34 -5.84 -7.77
CA THR A 15 -8.70 -4.58 -7.10
C THR A 15 -7.67 -4.06 -6.10
N ASP A 16 -6.48 -4.68 -6.05
CA ASP A 16 -5.41 -4.34 -5.11
C ASP A 16 -4.97 -2.88 -5.22
N GLY A 17 -4.94 -2.32 -6.44
CA GLY A 17 -4.62 -0.92 -6.66
C GLY A 17 -5.63 0.04 -6.02
N ALA A 18 -6.92 -0.33 -5.97
CA ALA A 18 -7.94 0.47 -5.31
C ALA A 18 -7.73 0.49 -3.79
N LEU A 19 -7.44 -0.68 -3.20
CA LEU A 19 -7.07 -0.78 -1.78
C LEU A 19 -5.83 0.07 -1.48
N ALA A 20 -4.77 -0.06 -2.28
CA ALA A 20 -3.53 0.68 -2.06
C ALA A 20 -3.73 2.20 -2.14
N CYS A 21 -4.50 2.68 -3.11
CA CYS A 21 -4.86 4.10 -3.23
C CYS A 21 -5.66 4.59 -2.01
N ALA A 22 -6.60 3.81 -1.50
CA ALA A 22 -7.36 4.19 -0.31
C ALA A 22 -6.55 4.15 0.98
N VAL A 23 -5.60 3.22 1.09
CA VAL A 23 -4.63 3.22 2.19
C VAL A 23 -3.79 4.50 2.16
N MET A 24 -3.23 4.85 1.00
CA MET A 24 -2.46 6.10 0.86
C MET A 24 -3.32 7.33 1.16
N HIS A 25 -4.57 7.37 0.70
CA HIS A 25 -5.52 8.42 1.06
C HIS A 25 -5.63 8.60 2.58
N VAL A 26 -5.87 7.52 3.32
CA VAL A 26 -5.99 7.56 4.79
C VAL A 26 -4.67 8.02 5.42
N LEU A 27 -3.52 7.56 4.92
CA LEU A 27 -2.21 7.96 5.43
C LEU A 27 -1.95 9.47 5.27
N PHE A 28 -2.32 10.07 4.14
CA PHE A 28 -2.22 11.53 3.97
C PHE A 28 -3.27 12.30 4.79
N ARG A 29 -4.52 11.82 4.79
CA ARG A 29 -5.65 12.43 5.51
C ARG A 29 -5.38 12.52 7.02
N ASP A 30 -4.82 11.45 7.59
CA ASP A 30 -4.62 11.30 9.03
C ASP A 30 -3.18 11.68 9.47
N ASP A 31 -2.43 12.36 8.60
CA ASP A 31 -1.05 12.83 8.83
C ASP A 31 -0.07 11.72 9.27
N MET A 32 -0.26 10.50 8.74
CA MET A 32 0.62 9.35 8.96
C MET A 32 1.65 9.17 7.84
N ALA A 33 1.51 9.89 6.73
CA ALA A 33 2.49 9.92 5.64
C ALA A 33 3.79 10.62 6.08
N ASP A 34 4.94 10.05 5.74
CA ASP A 34 6.24 10.66 6.00
C ASP A 34 6.56 11.69 4.92
N ARG A 35 6.00 12.90 5.10
CA ARG A 35 6.15 14.01 4.17
C ARG A 35 7.62 14.44 3.98
N ALA A 36 8.43 14.35 5.03
CA ALA A 36 9.85 14.71 4.96
C ALA A 36 10.64 13.70 4.12
N TYR A 37 10.39 12.40 4.30
CA TYR A 37 10.96 11.36 3.47
C TYR A 37 10.52 11.50 2.01
N LEU A 38 9.22 11.67 1.78
CA LEU A 38 8.64 11.85 0.46
C LEU A 38 9.28 13.03 -0.28
N GLN A 39 9.41 14.18 0.37
CA GLN A 39 10.01 15.37 -0.23
C GLN A 39 11.47 15.18 -0.63
N LYS A 40 12.21 14.32 0.09
CA LYS A 40 13.64 14.09 -0.13
C LYS A 40 13.93 12.98 -1.14
N TYR A 41 13.08 11.95 -1.19
CA TYR A 41 13.38 10.69 -1.86
C TYR A 41 12.34 10.28 -2.91
N THR A 42 11.36 11.13 -3.24
CA THR A 42 10.36 10.86 -4.29
C THR A 42 10.17 12.07 -5.21
N ASP A 43 9.64 11.83 -6.42
CA ASP A 43 9.62 12.82 -7.49
C ASP A 43 8.40 13.77 -7.45
N ASP A 44 7.22 13.28 -7.05
CA ASP A 44 5.98 14.08 -7.05
C ASP A 44 5.03 13.72 -5.88
N PRO A 45 5.39 14.04 -4.63
CA PRO A 45 4.56 13.73 -3.47
C PRO A 45 3.25 14.54 -3.42
N HIS A 46 3.26 15.77 -3.91
CA HIS A 46 2.08 16.64 -3.93
C HIS A 46 1.05 16.18 -4.97
N GLY A 47 1.49 15.79 -6.17
CA GLY A 47 0.61 15.21 -7.18
C GLY A 47 0.04 13.87 -6.73
N LEU A 48 0.83 13.05 -6.02
CA LEU A 48 0.35 11.79 -5.43
C LEU A 48 -0.77 12.06 -4.41
N GLU A 49 -0.55 12.97 -3.45
CA GLU A 49 -1.54 13.34 -2.44
C GLU A 49 -2.83 13.90 -3.08
N ALA A 50 -2.68 14.80 -4.05
CA ALA A 50 -3.81 15.36 -4.80
C ALA A 50 -4.57 14.26 -5.55
N HIS A 51 -3.86 13.30 -6.14
CA HIS A 51 -4.44 12.14 -6.82
C HIS A 51 -5.25 11.29 -5.85
N VAL A 52 -4.68 10.88 -4.71
CA VAL A 52 -5.39 9.97 -3.78
C VAL A 52 -6.46 10.67 -2.94
N ARG A 53 -6.56 12.01 -2.97
CA ARG A 53 -7.55 12.77 -2.19
C ARG A 53 -8.99 12.29 -2.34
N THR A 54 -9.40 11.80 -3.52
CA THR A 54 -10.77 11.30 -3.73
C THR A 54 -10.90 9.77 -3.59
N ARG A 55 -9.81 9.06 -3.31
CA ARG A 55 -9.77 7.58 -3.23
C ARG A 55 -10.10 7.19 -1.80
N THR A 56 -11.28 7.55 -1.34
CA THR A 56 -11.70 7.33 0.06
C THR A 56 -11.86 5.84 0.37
N PRO A 57 -11.89 5.43 1.65
CA PRO A 57 -12.24 4.07 2.04
C PRO A 57 -13.60 3.62 1.49
N ALA A 58 -14.59 4.51 1.45
CA ALA A 58 -15.91 4.21 0.88
C ALA A 58 -15.85 3.92 -0.63
N TRP A 59 -15.05 4.69 -1.37
CA TRP A 59 -14.80 4.45 -2.79
C TRP A 59 -14.13 3.10 -3.03
N ALA A 60 -13.10 2.77 -2.24
CA ALA A 60 -12.41 1.49 -2.39
C ALA A 60 -13.26 0.30 -1.91
N ALA A 61 -14.12 0.47 -0.91
CA ALA A 61 -15.03 -0.57 -0.43
C ALA A 61 -15.96 -1.08 -1.55
N ASP A 62 -16.54 -0.17 -2.34
CA ASP A 62 -17.40 -0.52 -3.49
C ASP A 62 -16.66 -1.37 -4.54
N ILE A 63 -15.41 -1.00 -4.84
CA ILE A 63 -14.58 -1.68 -5.83
C ILE A 63 -14.08 -3.02 -5.31
N THR A 64 -13.48 -3.03 -4.12
CA THR A 64 -12.75 -4.18 -3.57
C THR A 64 -13.66 -5.22 -2.94
N GLY A 65 -14.86 -4.83 -2.49
CA GLY A 65 -15.74 -5.67 -1.68
C GLY A 65 -15.36 -5.76 -0.21
N LEU A 66 -14.31 -5.03 0.23
CA LEU A 66 -13.99 -4.88 1.65
C LEU A 66 -14.92 -3.85 2.31
N THR A 67 -15.03 -3.92 3.62
CA THR A 67 -15.67 -2.87 4.41
C THR A 67 -14.77 -1.65 4.57
N VAL A 68 -15.37 -0.48 4.78
CA VAL A 68 -14.64 0.74 5.15
C VAL A 68 -13.76 0.53 6.38
N ALA A 69 -14.28 -0.18 7.38
CA ALA A 69 -13.58 -0.45 8.62
C ALA A 69 -12.30 -1.29 8.41
N GLU A 70 -12.34 -2.30 7.54
CA GLU A 70 -11.17 -3.12 7.19
C GLU A 70 -10.07 -2.27 6.51
N ILE A 71 -10.46 -1.39 5.59
CA ILE A 71 -9.52 -0.50 4.88
C ILE A 71 -8.88 0.49 5.86
N GLU A 72 -9.67 1.12 6.73
CA GLU A 72 -9.13 2.06 7.73
C GLU A 72 -8.27 1.36 8.78
N ALA A 73 -8.66 0.15 9.22
CA ALA A 73 -7.87 -0.65 10.15
C ALA A 73 -6.51 -1.01 9.57
N PHE A 74 -6.47 -1.44 8.30
CA PHE A 74 -5.22 -1.76 7.62
C PHE A 74 -4.35 -0.52 7.43
N ALA A 75 -4.93 0.61 6.98
CA ALA A 75 -4.19 1.84 6.80
C ALA A 75 -3.60 2.36 8.12
N ARG A 76 -4.33 2.28 9.22
CA ARG A 76 -3.86 2.64 10.56
C ARG A 76 -2.72 1.73 11.02
N LEU A 77 -2.86 0.41 10.85
CA LEU A 77 -1.83 -0.57 11.21
C LEU A 77 -0.50 -0.23 10.49
N VAL A 78 -0.58 0.03 9.18
CA VAL A 78 0.57 0.41 8.36
C VAL A 78 1.15 1.76 8.77
N GLY A 79 0.31 2.79 8.97
CA GLY A 79 0.76 4.15 9.30
C GLY A 79 1.43 4.27 10.67
N GLN A 80 0.98 3.46 11.63
CA GLN A 80 1.54 3.44 13.00
C GLN A 80 2.80 2.57 13.10
N THR A 81 3.04 1.67 12.14
CA THR A 81 4.16 0.73 12.16
C THR A 81 5.29 1.20 11.24
N LYS A 82 6.27 1.92 11.79
CA LYS A 82 7.41 2.46 11.00
C LYS A 82 8.26 1.37 10.33
N LYS A 83 8.42 0.21 10.98
CA LYS A 83 9.15 -0.96 10.47
C LYS A 83 8.22 -1.93 9.73
N THR A 84 7.54 -1.45 8.69
CA THR A 84 6.64 -2.29 7.88
C THR A 84 7.37 -2.83 6.65
N TYR A 85 7.26 -4.14 6.43
CA TYR A 85 7.78 -4.84 5.25
C TYR A 85 6.67 -5.41 4.38
N PHE A 86 6.57 -4.94 3.15
CA PHE A 86 5.61 -5.40 2.16
C PHE A 86 6.20 -6.53 1.32
N ARG A 87 5.80 -7.77 1.60
CA ARG A 87 6.14 -8.92 0.75
C ARG A 87 5.12 -9.07 -0.38
N LEU A 88 5.44 -8.51 -1.55
CA LEU A 88 4.55 -8.47 -2.72
C LEU A 88 4.75 -9.71 -3.59
N GLY A 89 3.85 -10.68 -3.49
CA GLY A 89 3.96 -11.93 -4.24
C GLY A 89 3.57 -11.84 -5.73
N TYR A 90 3.62 -12.99 -6.41
CA TYR A 90 3.26 -13.12 -7.82
C TYR A 90 1.76 -12.93 -8.15
N GLY A 91 0.88 -12.84 -7.14
CA GLY A 91 -0.56 -12.62 -7.36
C GLY A 91 -0.84 -11.32 -8.11
N PHE A 92 0.00 -10.30 -7.92
CA PHE A 92 -0.06 -9.04 -8.66
C PHE A 92 0.23 -9.23 -10.15
N SER A 93 1.25 -10.02 -10.53
CA SER A 93 1.74 -10.08 -11.91
C SER A 93 0.93 -10.94 -12.87
N ARG A 94 -0.14 -11.61 -12.40
CA ARG A 94 -0.99 -12.50 -13.21
C ARG A 94 -2.36 -11.93 -13.57
N GLN A 95 -2.44 -10.60 -13.67
CA GLN A 95 -3.65 -9.87 -14.03
C GLN A 95 -3.32 -8.69 -14.94
N ARG A 96 -4.32 -8.22 -15.71
CA ARG A 96 -4.16 -7.13 -16.70
C ARG A 96 -3.55 -5.86 -16.10
N ASN A 97 -3.87 -5.54 -14.86
CA ASN A 97 -3.40 -4.35 -14.16
C ASN A 97 -2.20 -4.63 -13.23
N GLY A 98 -1.49 -5.74 -13.42
CA GLY A 98 -0.54 -6.25 -12.44
C GLY A 98 0.63 -5.32 -12.11
N SER A 99 1.21 -4.70 -13.13
CA SER A 99 2.28 -3.70 -12.94
C SER A 99 1.79 -2.48 -12.16
N VAL A 100 0.60 -1.99 -12.48
CA VAL A 100 -0.01 -0.82 -11.83
C VAL A 100 -0.37 -1.12 -10.37
N ASN A 101 -0.95 -2.30 -10.12
CA ASN A 101 -1.29 -2.73 -8.76
C ASN A 101 -0.03 -2.94 -7.91
N MET A 102 1.02 -3.55 -8.48
CA MET A 102 2.30 -3.72 -7.79
C MET A 102 2.96 -2.38 -7.48
N HIS A 103 2.93 -1.45 -8.44
CA HIS A 103 3.43 -0.09 -8.23
C HIS A 103 2.68 0.60 -7.10
N ALA A 104 1.34 0.61 -7.13
CA ALA A 104 0.51 1.24 -6.09
C ALA A 104 0.78 0.64 -4.70
N ALA A 105 0.90 -0.70 -4.60
CA ALA A 105 1.22 -1.36 -3.33
C ALA A 105 2.62 -1.01 -2.83
N ALA A 106 3.62 -0.95 -3.72
CA ALA A 106 4.98 -0.54 -3.35
C ALA A 106 5.06 0.94 -2.96
N SER A 107 4.23 1.81 -3.56
CA SER A 107 4.17 3.23 -3.20
C SER A 107 3.77 3.46 -1.75
N ILE A 108 2.99 2.57 -1.12
CA ILE A 108 2.66 2.67 0.32
C ILE A 108 3.94 2.72 1.16
N ALA A 109 4.94 1.89 0.85
CA ALA A 109 6.22 1.88 1.56
C ALA A 109 6.99 3.21 1.45
N ALA A 110 6.90 3.86 0.29
CA ALA A 110 7.46 5.19 0.09
C ALA A 110 6.66 6.27 0.85
N VAL A 111 5.32 6.20 0.82
CA VAL A 111 4.44 7.12 1.57
C VAL A 111 4.66 7.03 3.07
N THR A 112 4.89 5.85 3.63
CA THR A 112 5.18 5.68 5.06
C THR A 112 6.64 5.91 5.43
N GLY A 113 7.53 6.10 4.45
CA GLY A 113 8.96 6.24 4.67
C GLY A 113 9.63 5.01 5.30
N CYS A 114 9.01 3.83 5.21
CA CYS A 114 9.48 2.65 5.95
C CYS A 114 10.81 2.09 5.42
N TRP A 115 11.25 2.51 4.23
CA TRP A 115 12.57 2.20 3.66
C TRP A 115 13.75 2.70 4.51
N GLN A 116 13.53 3.68 5.39
CA GLN A 116 14.55 4.22 6.28
C GLN A 116 14.95 3.25 7.40
N TYR A 117 14.14 2.22 7.65
CA TYR A 117 14.31 1.33 8.78
C TYR A 117 14.73 -0.06 8.31
N GLU A 118 15.73 -0.63 8.99
CA GLU A 118 16.10 -2.03 8.79
C GLU A 118 14.88 -2.95 9.04
N GLY A 119 14.66 -3.86 8.10
CA GLY A 119 13.47 -4.71 8.09
C GLY A 119 12.19 -4.04 7.59
N GLY A 120 12.26 -2.81 7.08
CA GLY A 120 11.16 -2.11 6.39
C GLY A 120 11.31 -2.09 4.87
N GLY A 121 10.28 -1.59 4.17
CA GLY A 121 10.29 -1.42 2.72
C GLY A 121 9.36 -2.40 2.00
N ALA A 122 9.60 -2.62 0.71
CA ALA A 122 8.81 -3.52 -0.12
C ALA A 122 9.71 -4.47 -0.92
N PHE A 123 9.19 -5.65 -1.24
CA PHE A 123 9.99 -6.69 -1.87
C PHE A 123 9.14 -7.65 -2.69
N HIS A 124 9.55 -7.88 -3.95
CA HIS A 124 8.84 -8.76 -4.88
C HIS A 124 9.44 -10.17 -4.98
N SER A 125 10.71 -10.29 -5.40
CA SER A 125 11.38 -11.58 -5.60
C SER A 125 12.91 -11.47 -5.54
N ASN A 126 13.56 -12.55 -5.09
CA ASN A 126 15.02 -12.73 -5.06
C ASN A 126 15.47 -13.77 -6.10
N SER A 127 14.58 -14.19 -7.01
CA SER A 127 14.86 -15.26 -7.98
C SER A 127 16.03 -14.96 -8.92
N GLY A 128 16.47 -13.70 -9.03
CA GLY A 128 17.63 -13.30 -9.81
C GLY A 128 18.92 -13.03 -9.01
N ILE A 129 18.93 -13.25 -7.68
CA ILE A 129 20.11 -12.98 -6.83
C ILE A 129 21.17 -14.07 -6.96
N PHE A 130 20.76 -15.31 -7.17
CA PHE A 130 21.68 -16.40 -7.48
C PHE A 130 21.80 -16.50 -9.01
N LYS A 131 22.89 -15.95 -9.55
CA LYS A 131 23.36 -16.20 -10.92
C LYS A 131 24.65 -17.00 -10.85
#